data_AF-A0A091RQG2-F1
#
_entry.id   AF-A0A091RQG2-F1
#
_cell.length_a   1.000
_cell.length_b   1.000
_cell.length_c   1.000
_cell.angle_alpha   90.00
_cell.angle_beta   90.00
_cell.angle_gamma   90.00
#
_symmetry.space_group_name_H-M   'P 1'
#
loop_
_entity.id
_entity.type
_entity.pdbx_description
1 polymer ?
#
loop_
_entity_poly.entity_id
_entity_poly.type
_entity_poly.pdbx_seq_one_letter_code
_entity_poly.pdbx_strand_id
1 'polypeptide(L)'
;RFKSHVFCDAQHGFDLPKSLAMSSVAVRILHTHYDHVSPLWLQCQSVPKLEVLDSKELTQDSKDNVEEPGEEGNKANEEPSMPAKEEPSMPAKEEPSMPAEETWDRGKSVVSFQENISNIADVNETGEETEKKSEILDISSLSLVQDPVMQEETSEKEEAKPDENIVDLQQFVPVGGVYHIDALQVPHQVKQIKDWSMVELRNVGLEAYPYPSEGAEDAIYPPIEITLRLSDNVMYFASPVIARWDPAGQQWRTDDISNITYEKEEKSITFKMGTFYTIALLQDAHINMPYQGWELQPTGTDEALLIVTTVFAVIQIQIKGNQCMLSSVVVEEKEVLSHITGKWISPLNLREVLKKAGVNIFPGECSYTYLSLNKKALIAEAKAYQQMALLASAFAFGRSKWNLEAGQEQVVFKVSEHLKAESVKDKDWSLYLFNGQKAQKLKITETSEAFSEEIEEDSEFHSTIYHMLKDFSSKEAIEKVETASFLFIDVVYQLLLATRVLTYS
;
A
#
# COMPACT_ATOMS: atom_id res chain seq x y z
N ARG A 1 2.73 -41.57 -6.30
CA ARG A 1 3.40 -40.84 -5.20
C ARG A 1 4.02 -41.89 -4.29
N PHE A 2 5.32 -41.80 -3.97
CA PHE A 2 6.01 -42.85 -3.20
C PHE A 2 6.57 -42.35 -1.87
N LYS A 3 6.84 -41.05 -1.74
CA LYS A 3 7.37 -40.46 -0.52
C LYS A 3 6.81 -39.05 -0.33
N SER A 4 5.98 -38.90 0.69
CA SER A 4 5.53 -37.62 1.23
C SER A 4 6.35 -37.29 2.47
N HIS A 5 6.65 -36.02 2.67
CA HIS A 5 7.28 -35.56 3.91
C HIS A 5 6.74 -34.18 4.29
N VAL A 6 6.56 -33.97 5.59
CA VAL A 6 6.19 -32.67 6.17
C VAL A 6 7.21 -32.36 7.25
N PHE A 7 7.85 -31.21 7.16
CA PHE A 7 8.77 -30.70 8.16
C PHE A 7 7.98 -30.29 9.40
N CYS A 8 8.18 -30.96 10.53
CA CYS A 8 7.33 -30.77 11.72
C CYS A 8 7.31 -29.32 12.25
N ASP A 9 8.45 -28.64 12.21
CA ASP A 9 8.59 -27.31 12.81
C ASP A 9 7.91 -26.21 11.98
N ALA A 10 8.12 -26.24 10.65
CA ALA A 10 7.60 -25.22 9.73
C ALA A 10 6.29 -25.63 9.04
N GLN A 11 5.90 -26.91 9.16
CA GLN A 11 4.72 -27.51 8.52
C GLN A 11 4.67 -27.34 6.99
N HIS A 12 5.80 -27.03 6.36
CA HIS A 12 5.97 -27.17 4.92
C HIS A 12 6.15 -28.65 4.57
N GLY A 13 5.76 -29.05 3.36
CA GLY A 13 5.85 -30.42 2.91
C GLY A 13 6.03 -30.54 1.41
N PHE A 14 6.29 -31.78 0.98
CA PHE A 14 6.42 -32.11 -0.43
C PHE A 14 6.05 -33.58 -0.68
N ASP A 15 5.55 -33.85 -1.90
CA ASP A 15 5.42 -35.21 -2.44
C ASP A 15 6.34 -35.39 -3.64
N LEU A 16 7.28 -36.33 -3.53
CA LEU A 16 8.20 -36.64 -4.63
C LEU A 16 7.65 -37.72 -5.57
N PRO A 17 7.95 -37.58 -6.89
CA PRO A 17 7.78 -38.66 -7.83
C PRO A 17 8.70 -39.84 -7.49
N LYS A 18 8.33 -41.04 -7.98
CA LYS A 18 9.04 -42.28 -7.67
C LYS A 18 10.51 -42.24 -8.11
N SER A 19 10.81 -41.59 -9.23
CA SER A 19 12.18 -41.40 -9.73
C SER A 19 13.05 -40.66 -8.72
N LEU A 20 12.60 -39.51 -8.24
CA LEU A 20 13.31 -38.71 -7.23
C LEU A 20 13.37 -39.41 -5.86
N ALA A 21 12.29 -40.08 -5.44
CA ALA A 21 12.24 -40.76 -4.15
C ALA A 21 13.22 -41.94 -4.03
N MET A 22 13.63 -42.52 -5.16
CA MET A 22 14.62 -43.62 -5.22
C MET A 22 16.06 -43.11 -5.40
N SER A 23 16.24 -41.81 -5.70
CA SER A 23 17.55 -41.17 -5.84
C SER A 23 18.11 -40.71 -4.49
N SER A 24 19.44 -40.52 -4.42
CA SER A 24 20.12 -39.94 -3.26
C SER A 24 20.01 -38.41 -3.28
N VAL A 25 18.82 -37.91 -2.96
CA VAL A 25 18.46 -36.48 -3.01
C VAL A 25 18.02 -35.99 -1.63
N ALA A 26 18.45 -34.79 -1.26
CA ALA A 26 17.90 -34.02 -0.15
C ALA A 26 17.07 -32.86 -0.71
N VAL A 27 15.85 -32.69 -0.21
CA VAL A 27 15.00 -31.53 -0.55
C VAL A 27 15.19 -30.47 0.53
N ARG A 28 15.42 -29.23 0.11
CA ARG A 28 15.53 -28.06 0.98
C ARG A 28 14.46 -27.05 0.61
N ILE A 29 13.79 -26.49 1.62
CA ILE A 29 12.95 -25.31 1.50
C ILE A 29 13.57 -24.24 2.40
N LEU A 30 14.19 -23.22 1.81
CA LEU A 30 14.72 -22.06 2.52
C LEU A 30 13.72 -20.91 2.37
N HIS A 31 13.09 -20.51 3.47
CA HIS A 31 12.19 -19.38 3.51
C HIS A 31 12.91 -18.13 4.00
N THR A 32 12.83 -17.06 3.23
CA THR A 32 13.36 -15.73 3.57
C THR A 32 12.20 -14.77 3.76
N HIS A 33 12.29 -13.88 4.76
CA HIS A 33 11.21 -12.92 5.05
C HIS A 33 11.09 -11.80 4.00
N TYR A 34 12.10 -11.61 3.16
CA TYR A 34 12.18 -10.51 2.21
C TYR A 34 12.52 -11.02 0.83
N ASP A 35 11.92 -10.37 -0.16
CA ASP A 35 12.31 -10.55 -1.55
C ASP A 35 13.66 -9.85 -1.80
N HIS A 36 14.69 -10.68 -1.93
CA HIS A 36 16.07 -10.29 -2.20
C HIS A 36 16.51 -10.68 -3.61
N VAL A 37 15.60 -11.24 -4.42
CA VAL A 37 15.89 -11.67 -5.79
C VAL A 37 15.44 -10.62 -6.81
N SER A 38 14.32 -9.93 -6.55
CA SER A 38 13.88 -8.85 -7.42
C SER A 38 14.80 -7.63 -7.31
N PRO A 39 15.16 -7.00 -8.43
CA PRO A 39 15.82 -5.71 -8.42
C PRO A 39 15.04 -4.66 -7.62
N LEU A 40 15.73 -3.90 -6.75
CA LEU A 40 15.12 -2.91 -5.86
C LEU A 40 14.33 -1.82 -6.61
N TRP A 41 14.72 -1.48 -7.84
CA TRP A 41 14.01 -0.49 -8.66
C TRP A 41 12.62 -0.97 -9.10
N LEU A 42 12.38 -2.29 -9.14
CA LEU A 42 11.05 -2.86 -9.41
C LEU A 42 10.15 -2.85 -8.17
N GLN A 43 10.73 -2.81 -6.96
CA GLN A 43 10.00 -2.79 -5.69
C GLN A 43 9.71 -1.37 -5.16
N CYS A 44 10.48 -0.38 -5.60
CA CYS A 44 10.33 1.02 -5.19
C CYS A 44 9.12 1.69 -5.84
N GLN A 45 7.94 1.50 -5.24
CA GLN A 45 6.82 2.42 -5.41
C GLN A 45 7.17 3.72 -4.65
N SER A 46 7.93 4.61 -5.30
CA SER A 46 8.23 5.93 -4.76
C SER A 46 6.95 6.67 -4.38
N VAL A 47 7.06 7.52 -3.36
CA VAL A 47 5.99 8.49 -3.08
C VAL A 47 6.01 9.48 -4.25
N PRO A 48 4.85 9.94 -4.78
CA PRO A 48 4.83 10.97 -5.80
C PRO A 48 5.71 12.13 -5.36
N LYS A 49 6.81 12.37 -6.07
CA LYS A 49 7.64 13.55 -5.81
C LYS A 49 6.84 14.77 -6.24
N LEU A 50 6.48 15.61 -5.27
CA LEU A 50 6.03 16.96 -5.59
C LEU A 50 7.28 17.72 -6.04
N GLU A 51 7.42 17.96 -7.34
CA GLU A 51 8.36 18.96 -7.83
C GLU A 51 7.90 20.31 -7.29
N VAL A 52 8.51 20.75 -6.20
CA VAL A 52 8.39 22.12 -5.71
C VAL A 52 8.96 22.98 -6.82
N LEU A 53 8.09 23.67 -7.56
CA LEU A 53 8.50 24.80 -8.39
C LEU A 53 9.02 25.86 -7.42
N ASP A 54 10.33 25.85 -7.20
CA ASP A 54 11.05 27.00 -6.67
C ASP A 54 10.71 28.17 -7.60
N SER A 55 9.90 29.08 -7.09
CA SER A 55 9.68 30.35 -7.73
C SER A 55 11.03 31.03 -7.75
N LYS A 56 11.63 31.13 -8.94
CA LYS A 56 12.71 32.08 -9.21
C LYS A 56 12.15 33.47 -8.93
N GLU A 57 12.28 33.93 -7.69
CA GLU A 57 12.16 35.34 -7.38
C GLU A 57 13.25 36.07 -8.16
N LEU A 58 12.79 36.84 -9.14
CA LEU A 58 13.50 37.93 -9.77
C LEU A 58 14.05 38.86 -8.68
N THR A 59 15.33 38.75 -8.38
CA THR A 59 16.11 39.88 -7.87
C THR A 59 17.00 40.36 -9.01
N GLN A 60 16.50 41.38 -9.71
CA GLN A 60 17.32 42.20 -10.59
C GLN A 60 17.66 43.52 -9.90
N ASP A 61 18.97 43.72 -9.78
CA ASP A 61 19.74 44.96 -9.64
C ASP A 61 19.76 45.72 -8.30
N SER A 62 20.92 45.70 -7.65
CA SER A 62 21.88 46.79 -7.88
C SER A 62 23.32 46.35 -7.57
N LYS A 63 24.21 46.62 -8.53
CA LYS A 63 25.67 46.64 -8.32
C LYS A 63 26.01 47.84 -7.46
N ASP A 64 26.86 47.66 -6.46
CA ASP A 64 27.98 48.57 -6.23
C ASP A 64 29.16 47.85 -5.58
N ASN A 65 30.34 48.24 -6.03
CA ASN A 65 31.65 47.64 -5.75
C ASN A 65 32.07 47.77 -4.27
N VAL A 66 32.94 46.87 -3.79
CA VAL A 66 34.33 47.16 -3.37
C VAL A 66 34.92 45.99 -2.53
N GLU A 67 36.07 45.49 -3.03
CA GLU A 67 37.24 44.86 -2.38
C GLU A 67 37.12 43.58 -1.53
N GLU A 68 37.75 42.50 -2.04
CA GLU A 68 38.40 41.46 -1.23
C GLU A 68 39.60 42.05 -0.45
N PRO A 69 40.01 41.41 0.66
CA PRO A 69 41.19 40.56 0.51
C PRO A 69 41.22 39.30 1.40
N GLY A 70 41.90 38.27 0.90
CA GLY A 70 43.01 37.65 1.64
C GLY A 70 42.77 36.29 2.29
N GLU A 71 43.57 35.33 1.85
CA GLU A 71 43.73 33.93 2.28
C GLU A 71 44.21 33.73 3.73
N GLU A 72 43.91 32.55 4.29
CA GLU A 72 44.70 31.63 5.14
C GLU A 72 43.71 30.84 6.03
N GLY A 73 43.74 29.52 6.23
CA GLY A 73 44.83 28.56 6.24
C GLY A 73 44.76 27.78 7.57
N ASN A 74 44.55 26.46 7.47
CA ASN A 74 44.89 25.39 8.44
C ASN A 74 44.02 25.04 9.68
N LYS A 75 43.61 23.76 9.64
CA LYS A 75 43.83 22.65 10.61
C LYS A 75 43.15 22.63 12.00
N ALA A 76 42.31 21.60 12.14
CA ALA A 76 42.38 20.47 13.10
C ALA A 76 42.89 20.72 14.53
N ASN A 77 42.04 20.39 15.51
CA ASN A 77 42.32 19.46 16.64
C ASN A 77 41.04 19.30 17.49
N GLU A 78 40.57 18.06 17.67
CA GLU A 78 40.72 17.20 18.86
C GLU A 78 39.52 17.29 19.83
N GLU A 79 38.92 16.13 20.07
CA GLU A 79 37.96 15.85 21.15
C GLU A 79 38.60 16.07 22.54
N PRO A 80 37.79 16.02 23.63
CA PRO A 80 37.77 14.75 24.37
C PRO A 80 36.41 14.33 24.97
N SER A 81 36.12 13.03 24.78
CA SER A 81 35.42 12.02 25.62
C SER A 81 35.28 12.35 27.13
N MET A 82 34.18 12.09 27.88
CA MET A 82 33.57 10.83 28.41
C MET A 82 32.70 11.23 29.67
N PRO A 83 31.96 10.37 30.43
CA PRO A 83 31.64 8.94 30.28
C PRO A 83 30.15 8.53 30.51
N ALA A 84 29.85 7.27 30.19
CA ALA A 84 28.65 6.52 30.57
C ALA A 84 28.71 5.99 32.03
N LYS A 85 27.54 5.85 32.68
CA LYS A 85 27.31 4.96 33.84
C LYS A 85 25.86 4.42 33.89
N GLU A 86 25.79 3.10 33.78
CA GLU A 86 24.93 2.06 34.40
C GLU A 86 23.64 2.40 35.18
N GLU A 87 22.61 1.56 34.96
CA GLU A 87 21.36 1.38 35.73
C GLU A 87 21.61 0.86 37.18
N PRO A 88 20.58 0.83 38.06
CA PRO A 88 19.85 -0.44 38.24
C PRO A 88 18.35 -0.36 38.69
N SER A 89 17.56 -1.32 38.20
CA SER A 89 16.48 -2.16 38.80
C SER A 89 15.46 -1.67 39.87
N MET A 90 14.18 -1.97 39.55
CA MET A 90 12.92 -2.26 40.31
C MET A 90 12.96 -2.63 41.82
N PRO A 91 11.80 -2.53 42.53
CA PRO A 91 11.10 -3.75 42.96
C PRO A 91 9.53 -3.73 42.92
N ALA A 92 8.98 -4.92 43.19
CA ALA A 92 7.65 -5.48 42.91
C ALA A 92 6.46 -5.12 43.83
N LYS A 93 5.25 -5.55 43.41
CA LYS A 93 4.05 -6.10 44.13
C LYS A 93 2.76 -5.61 43.43
N GLU A 94 1.61 -6.27 43.32
CA GLU A 94 0.98 -7.55 43.71
C GLU A 94 -0.40 -7.58 42.96
N GLU A 95 -0.92 -8.75 42.57
CA GLU A 95 -2.34 -8.91 42.14
C GLU A 95 -3.30 -8.88 43.35
N PRO A 96 -4.62 -8.64 43.16
CA PRO A 96 -5.55 -9.78 43.06
C PRO A 96 -6.80 -9.60 42.16
N SER A 97 -7.18 -10.72 41.53
CA SER A 97 -8.50 -11.31 41.18
C SER A 97 -9.84 -10.52 41.19
N MET A 98 -10.64 -10.83 40.16
CA MET A 98 -12.09 -10.66 39.85
C MET A 98 -13.12 -10.78 41.01
N PRO A 99 -14.39 -10.33 40.76
CA PRO A 99 -15.47 -11.28 40.44
C PRO A 99 -16.39 -10.84 39.27
N ALA A 100 -17.30 -11.75 38.89
CA ALA A 100 -18.07 -11.81 37.65
C ALA A 100 -19.56 -11.41 37.78
N GLU A 101 -20.18 -11.24 36.59
CA GLU A 101 -21.61 -11.32 36.20
C GLU A 101 -22.66 -10.35 36.78
N GLU A 102 -23.39 -9.67 35.88
CA GLU A 102 -24.83 -9.95 35.63
C GLU A 102 -25.32 -9.32 34.31
N THR A 103 -26.45 -9.84 33.84
CA THR A 103 -27.03 -9.88 32.48
C THR A 103 -27.94 -8.69 32.15
N TRP A 104 -28.30 -8.55 30.86
CA TRP A 104 -29.60 -8.17 30.25
C TRP A 104 -29.34 -7.67 28.81
N ASP A 105 -30.19 -7.80 27.79
CA ASP A 105 -31.22 -8.75 27.40
C ASP A 105 -31.48 -8.49 25.91
N ARG A 106 -32.02 -9.49 25.24
CA ARG A 106 -32.30 -9.64 23.83
C ARG A 106 -33.47 -8.76 23.37
N GLY A 107 -33.30 -8.05 22.24
CA GLY A 107 -34.41 -7.40 21.52
C GLY A 107 -34.28 -7.55 20.01
N LYS A 108 -35.04 -8.48 19.42
CA LYS A 108 -35.17 -8.76 17.97
C LYS A 108 -36.18 -7.82 17.30
N SER A 109 -35.95 -7.51 16.02
CA SER A 109 -36.94 -7.39 14.90
C SER A 109 -36.08 -7.15 13.63
N VAL A 110 -36.01 -7.93 12.53
CA VAL A 110 -36.94 -8.69 11.67
C VAL A 110 -38.06 -7.86 11.05
N VAL A 111 -37.90 -7.51 9.76
CA VAL A 111 -38.85 -7.49 8.60
C VAL A 111 -37.96 -7.15 7.38
N SER A 112 -37.53 -8.03 6.47
CA SER A 112 -38.16 -8.79 5.36
C SER A 112 -38.73 -7.96 4.18
N PHE A 113 -38.68 -8.58 2.98
CA PHE A 113 -39.19 -8.23 1.63
C PHE A 113 -38.12 -7.67 0.67
N GLN A 114 -37.51 -8.47 -0.21
CA GLN A 114 -38.00 -9.35 -1.29
C GLN A 114 -38.45 -8.59 -2.56
N GLU A 115 -37.77 -8.98 -3.64
CA GLU A 115 -37.81 -8.56 -5.04
C GLU A 115 -39.21 -8.34 -5.63
N ASN A 116 -39.31 -7.45 -6.62
CA ASN A 116 -39.79 -7.86 -7.95
C ASN A 116 -39.48 -6.81 -9.03
N ILE A 117 -38.90 -7.33 -10.12
CA ILE A 117 -38.77 -6.72 -11.43
C ILE A 117 -40.10 -6.91 -12.18
N SER A 118 -40.56 -5.86 -12.88
CA SER A 118 -41.54 -6.02 -13.95
C SER A 118 -41.21 -5.07 -15.11
N ASN A 119 -40.98 -5.67 -16.28
CA ASN A 119 -40.86 -5.04 -17.60
C ASN A 119 -42.22 -4.55 -18.14
N ILE A 120 -42.18 -3.57 -19.06
CA ILE A 120 -43.02 -3.30 -20.27
C ILE A 120 -42.51 -1.93 -20.79
N ALA A 121 -41.72 -1.84 -21.87
CA ALA A 121 -41.98 -1.93 -23.33
C ALA A 121 -42.50 -0.62 -23.99
N ASP A 122 -41.64 -0.08 -24.85
CA ASP A 122 -41.77 0.67 -26.12
C ASP A 122 -42.75 1.87 -26.29
N VAL A 123 -42.24 2.95 -26.93
CA VAL A 123 -42.56 3.37 -28.33
C VAL A 123 -42.23 4.87 -28.59
N ASN A 124 -41.37 5.09 -29.61
CA ASN A 124 -41.24 6.18 -30.62
C ASN A 124 -41.04 7.66 -30.21
N GLU A 125 -40.44 8.58 -30.98
CA GLU A 125 -39.62 8.66 -32.23
C GLU A 125 -39.24 10.16 -32.37
N THR A 126 -38.23 10.47 -33.21
CA THR A 126 -37.97 11.76 -33.91
C THR A 126 -37.58 13.00 -33.07
N GLY A 127 -36.63 13.86 -33.45
CA GLY A 127 -35.78 13.98 -34.63
C GLY A 127 -35.05 15.34 -34.62
N GLU A 128 -33.98 15.42 -35.42
CA GLU A 128 -33.34 16.60 -36.04
C GLU A 128 -32.44 17.58 -35.24
N GLU A 129 -31.18 17.53 -35.69
CA GLU A 129 -30.10 18.52 -35.81
C GLU A 129 -30.47 20.03 -35.77
N THR A 130 -29.57 20.84 -35.23
CA THR A 130 -28.97 21.97 -35.99
C THR A 130 -27.74 22.55 -35.31
N GLU A 131 -26.67 22.65 -36.09
CA GLU A 131 -25.42 23.37 -35.83
C GLU A 131 -25.65 24.89 -35.70
N LYS A 132 -24.82 25.58 -34.89
CA LYS A 132 -24.34 26.93 -35.20
C LYS A 132 -22.88 27.14 -34.76
N LYS A 133 -22.06 27.44 -35.77
CA LYS A 133 -20.66 27.89 -35.77
C LYS A 133 -20.60 29.42 -35.69
N SER A 134 -19.56 29.96 -35.03
CA SER A 134 -18.95 31.29 -35.29
C SER A 134 -17.47 31.22 -34.82
N GLU A 135 -16.49 31.09 -35.73
CA GLU A 135 -15.60 32.15 -36.28
C GLU A 135 -14.56 32.70 -35.28
N ILE A 136 -13.33 32.13 -35.27
CA ILE A 136 -12.08 32.58 -35.95
C ILE A 136 -11.52 33.91 -35.43
N LEU A 137 -10.34 33.85 -34.80
CA LEU A 137 -9.24 34.80 -35.05
C LEU A 137 -7.89 34.08 -34.92
N ASP A 138 -7.22 34.01 -36.06
CA ASP A 138 -5.88 33.46 -36.30
C ASP A 138 -4.90 34.63 -36.40
N ILE A 139 -3.87 34.68 -35.54
CA ILE A 139 -2.67 35.50 -35.77
C ILE A 139 -1.46 34.62 -35.45
N SER A 140 -0.97 33.97 -36.50
CA SER A 140 0.39 33.47 -36.60
C SER A 140 1.39 34.64 -36.56
N SER A 141 2.49 34.53 -35.81
CA SER A 141 3.88 34.71 -36.30
C SER A 141 4.95 34.85 -35.19
N LEU A 142 5.80 33.80 -35.09
CA LEU A 142 7.26 33.78 -34.85
C LEU A 142 7.77 34.10 -33.41
N SER A 143 8.63 33.30 -32.76
CA SER A 143 9.72 32.41 -33.23
C SER A 143 10.21 31.50 -32.06
N LEU A 144 10.29 30.18 -32.27
CA LEU A 144 11.51 29.35 -32.45
C LEU A 144 12.44 29.18 -31.23
N VAL A 145 12.39 28.01 -30.58
CA VAL A 145 13.60 27.20 -30.29
C VAL A 145 13.24 25.71 -30.52
N GLN A 146 14.15 25.02 -31.19
CA GLN A 146 13.99 23.73 -31.88
C GLN A 146 14.07 22.52 -30.94
N ASP A 147 13.14 21.58 -31.09
CA ASP A 147 13.31 20.18 -30.69
C ASP A 147 14.15 19.44 -31.74
N PRO A 148 15.11 18.57 -31.36
CA PRO A 148 15.74 17.69 -32.31
C PRO A 148 14.82 16.50 -32.59
N VAL A 149 14.25 16.51 -33.80
CA VAL A 149 13.68 15.33 -34.45
C VAL A 149 14.80 14.30 -34.63
N MET A 150 14.74 13.19 -33.89
CA MET A 150 15.37 11.94 -34.32
C MET A 150 14.33 11.12 -35.08
N GLN A 151 14.73 10.77 -36.29
CA GLN A 151 13.96 10.05 -37.30
C GLN A 151 13.42 8.73 -36.74
N GLU A 152 12.12 8.52 -36.89
CA GLU A 152 11.51 7.20 -36.88
C GLU A 152 12.09 6.42 -38.08
N GLU A 153 13.13 5.64 -37.82
CA GLU A 153 13.35 4.45 -38.62
C GLU A 153 12.24 3.46 -38.26
N THR A 154 11.34 3.24 -39.21
CA THR A 154 10.36 2.15 -39.21
C THR A 154 11.10 0.80 -39.15
N SER A 155 11.52 0.44 -37.96
CA SER A 155 11.69 -0.93 -37.56
C SER A 155 10.29 -1.40 -37.19
N GLU A 156 9.66 -2.17 -38.07
CA GLU A 156 8.64 -3.15 -37.69
C GLU A 156 9.29 -4.12 -36.69
N LYS A 157 9.53 -3.67 -35.46
CA LYS A 157 9.59 -4.55 -34.31
C LYS A 157 8.14 -4.89 -34.10
N GLU A 158 7.77 -6.13 -34.43
CA GLU A 158 6.65 -6.78 -33.79
C GLU A 158 6.68 -6.34 -32.32
N GLU A 159 5.70 -5.54 -31.89
CA GLU A 159 5.43 -5.38 -30.47
C GLU A 159 5.18 -6.80 -29.99
N ALA A 160 6.23 -7.39 -29.40
CA ALA A 160 6.16 -8.68 -28.77
C ALA A 160 4.99 -8.56 -27.79
N LYS A 161 3.90 -9.27 -28.06
CA LYS A 161 2.78 -9.35 -27.13
C LYS A 161 3.40 -9.61 -25.76
N PRO A 162 3.06 -8.80 -24.73
CA PRO A 162 3.59 -9.03 -23.41
C PRO A 162 3.30 -10.49 -23.06
N ASP A 163 4.34 -11.25 -22.75
CA ASP A 163 4.21 -12.66 -22.38
C ASP A 163 3.28 -12.70 -21.16
N GLU A 164 2.09 -13.27 -21.34
CA GLU A 164 1.01 -13.29 -20.35
C GLU A 164 1.44 -13.93 -19.02
N ASN A 165 2.56 -14.66 -19.02
CA ASN A 165 3.10 -15.32 -17.84
C ASN A 165 4.01 -14.42 -17.01
N ILE A 166 4.51 -13.30 -17.56
CA ILE A 166 5.38 -12.36 -16.83
C ILE A 166 4.52 -11.56 -15.85
N VAL A 167 4.94 -11.54 -14.59
CA VAL A 167 4.26 -10.81 -13.53
C VAL A 167 4.58 -9.32 -13.63
N ASP A 168 3.54 -8.51 -13.67
CA ASP A 168 3.64 -7.07 -13.47
C ASP A 168 3.78 -6.73 -11.97
N LEU A 169 4.97 -6.29 -11.57
CA LEU A 169 5.28 -5.92 -10.18
C LEU A 169 4.68 -4.57 -9.74
N GLN A 170 4.11 -3.79 -10.68
CA GLN A 170 3.32 -2.61 -10.32
C GLN A 170 1.92 -3.03 -9.87
N GLN A 171 1.37 -4.10 -10.45
CA GLN A 171 0.09 -4.68 -10.04
C GLN A 171 0.24 -5.62 -8.85
N PHE A 172 1.24 -6.51 -8.86
CA PHE A 172 1.40 -7.57 -7.88
C PHE A 172 2.64 -7.37 -7.01
N VAL A 173 2.50 -7.60 -5.71
CA VAL A 173 3.60 -7.51 -4.75
C VAL A 173 3.83 -8.85 -4.05
N PRO A 174 5.10 -9.25 -3.80
CA PRO A 174 5.40 -10.42 -3.01
C PRO A 174 5.04 -10.21 -1.54
N VAL A 175 4.29 -11.16 -0.99
CA VAL A 175 3.73 -11.12 0.37
C VAL A 175 4.11 -12.41 1.11
N GLY A 176 4.69 -12.26 2.30
CA GLY A 176 5.13 -13.39 3.12
C GLY A 176 6.49 -13.98 2.71
N GLY A 177 7.28 -13.27 1.91
CA GLY A 177 8.67 -13.62 1.63
C GLY A 177 8.88 -14.53 0.43
N VAL A 178 10.09 -15.10 0.32
CA VAL A 178 10.53 -15.90 -0.83
C VAL A 178 10.99 -17.29 -0.36
N TYR A 179 10.59 -18.32 -1.09
CA TYR A 179 10.87 -19.72 -0.83
C TYR A 179 11.84 -20.27 -1.88
N HIS A 180 13.06 -20.62 -1.49
CA HIS A 180 13.99 -21.36 -2.36
C HIS A 180 13.77 -22.85 -2.12
N ILE A 181 13.23 -23.52 -3.12
CA ILE A 181 12.90 -24.94 -3.07
C ILE A 181 13.89 -25.63 -3.98
N ASP A 182 14.83 -26.37 -3.39
CA ASP A 182 15.95 -26.99 -4.10
C ASP A 182 16.01 -28.50 -3.83
N ALA A 183 16.41 -29.26 -4.85
CA ALA A 183 16.95 -30.59 -4.66
C ALA A 183 18.47 -30.54 -4.65
N LEU A 184 19.07 -31.26 -3.71
CA LEU A 184 20.50 -31.27 -3.45
C LEU A 184 21.02 -32.69 -3.53
N GLN A 185 22.19 -32.87 -4.15
CA GLN A 185 22.82 -34.18 -4.24
C GLN A 185 23.37 -34.58 -2.86
N VAL A 186 22.91 -35.71 -2.34
CA VAL A 186 23.43 -36.22 -1.08
C VAL A 186 24.84 -36.75 -1.31
N PRO A 187 25.80 -36.42 -0.42
CA PRO A 187 27.15 -36.99 -0.50
C PRO A 187 27.12 -38.52 -0.56
N HIS A 188 28.14 -39.11 -1.20
CA HIS A 188 28.26 -40.56 -1.27
C HIS A 188 28.19 -41.15 0.14
N GLN A 189 27.23 -42.06 0.37
CA GLN A 189 27.11 -42.75 1.64
C GLN A 189 28.13 -43.89 1.72
N VAL A 190 28.49 -44.26 2.94
CA VAL A 190 29.42 -45.36 3.22
C VAL A 190 28.88 -46.66 2.63
N LYS A 191 29.69 -47.33 1.80
CA LYS A 191 29.39 -48.65 1.24
C LYS A 191 30.24 -49.70 1.96
N GLN A 192 29.58 -50.77 2.41
CA GLN A 192 30.28 -51.96 2.90
C GLN A 192 30.68 -52.82 1.70
N ILE A 193 31.98 -53.02 1.53
CA ILE A 193 32.53 -53.93 0.52
C ILE A 193 33.40 -54.95 1.26
N LYS A 194 32.86 -56.16 1.44
CA LYS A 194 33.41 -57.18 2.35
C LYS A 194 33.50 -56.63 3.78
N ASP A 195 34.69 -56.67 4.39
CA ASP A 195 34.98 -56.19 5.76
C ASP A 195 35.39 -54.70 5.79
N TRP A 196 35.30 -53.99 4.66
CA TRP A 196 35.72 -52.60 4.55
C TRP A 196 34.53 -51.65 4.38
N SER A 197 34.54 -50.58 5.16
CA SER A 197 33.67 -49.42 5.00
C SER A 197 34.38 -48.37 4.13
N MET A 198 33.91 -48.16 2.90
CA MET A 198 34.50 -47.20 1.96
C MET A 198 33.51 -46.11 1.58
N VAL A 199 33.99 -44.86 1.48
CA VAL A 199 33.22 -43.71 1.03
C VAL A 199 34.05 -42.87 0.06
N GLU A 200 33.45 -42.47 -1.05
CA GLU A 200 34.08 -41.55 -2.00
C GLU A 200 33.94 -40.12 -1.48
N LEU A 201 35.07 -39.49 -1.15
CA LEU A 201 35.11 -38.09 -0.75
C LEU A 201 35.30 -37.22 -1.99
N ARG A 202 34.29 -36.41 -2.31
CA ARG A 202 34.41 -35.37 -3.32
C ARG A 202 34.69 -34.04 -2.62
N ASN A 203 35.63 -33.26 -3.16
CA ASN A 203 35.96 -31.93 -2.64
C ASN A 203 35.14 -30.85 -3.35
N VAL A 204 33.82 -31.07 -3.45
CA VAL A 204 32.83 -30.13 -3.98
C VAL A 204 31.84 -29.81 -2.87
N GLY A 205 31.32 -28.59 -2.87
CA GLY A 205 30.33 -28.14 -1.89
C GLY A 205 28.97 -28.81 -2.09
N LEU A 206 27.91 -28.20 -1.56
CA LEU A 206 26.55 -28.64 -1.87
C LEU A 206 26.25 -28.42 -3.36
N GLU A 207 25.98 -29.51 -4.08
CA GLU A 207 25.60 -29.48 -5.49
C GLU A 207 24.07 -29.61 -5.63
N ALA A 208 23.49 -28.82 -6.53
CA ALA A 208 22.09 -28.96 -6.90
C ALA A 208 21.88 -30.26 -7.69
N TYR A 209 20.82 -30.99 -7.39
CA TYR A 209 20.42 -32.16 -8.14
C TYR A 209 19.53 -31.73 -9.31
N PRO A 210 19.95 -31.94 -10.57
CA PRO A 210 19.16 -31.53 -11.73
C PRO A 210 17.89 -32.38 -11.84
N TYR A 211 16.76 -31.69 -11.92
CA TYR A 211 15.47 -32.31 -12.23
C TYR A 211 14.74 -31.44 -13.25
N PRO A 212 14.24 -32.00 -14.37
CA PRO A 212 14.46 -33.35 -14.85
C PRO A 212 15.96 -33.68 -15.10
N SER A 213 16.32 -34.96 -15.12
CA SER A 213 17.71 -35.38 -15.36
C SER A 213 18.12 -35.11 -16.81
N GLU A 214 19.25 -34.44 -17.03
CA GLU A 214 19.83 -34.22 -18.35
C GLU A 214 20.11 -35.58 -19.03
N GLY A 215 19.38 -35.92 -20.10
CA GLY A 215 19.64 -37.13 -20.90
C GLY A 215 18.45 -37.98 -21.35
N ALA A 216 17.20 -37.62 -21.04
CA ALA A 216 16.04 -38.28 -21.66
C ALA A 216 15.06 -37.23 -22.21
N GLU A 217 15.25 -36.90 -23.49
CA GLU A 217 14.48 -35.87 -24.23
C GLU A 217 13.00 -36.24 -24.46
N ASP A 218 12.62 -37.51 -24.21
CA ASP A 218 11.24 -38.03 -24.40
C ASP A 218 10.56 -38.53 -23.10
N ALA A 219 11.16 -38.33 -21.93
CA ALA A 219 10.58 -38.80 -20.68
C ALA A 219 9.55 -37.79 -20.12
N ILE A 220 8.32 -38.23 -19.90
CA ILE A 220 7.33 -37.45 -19.13
C ILE A 220 7.73 -37.52 -17.66
N TYR A 221 8.32 -36.44 -17.16
CA TYR A 221 8.71 -36.32 -15.75
C TYR A 221 7.49 -35.97 -14.90
N PRO A 222 7.17 -36.77 -13.86
CA PRO A 222 6.03 -36.44 -13.01
C PRO A 222 6.34 -35.20 -12.17
N PRO A 223 5.37 -34.29 -11.98
CA PRO A 223 5.61 -33.07 -11.22
C PRO A 223 5.86 -33.37 -9.74
N ILE A 224 6.56 -32.44 -9.09
CA ILE A 224 6.75 -32.39 -7.64
C ILE A 224 5.60 -31.58 -7.05
N GLU A 225 4.98 -32.11 -6.00
CA GLU A 225 3.97 -31.34 -5.24
C GLU A 225 4.64 -30.73 -4.02
N ILE A 226 4.38 -29.45 -3.78
CA ILE A 226 4.85 -28.69 -2.63
C ILE A 226 3.63 -28.20 -1.85
N THR A 227 3.69 -28.30 -0.53
CA THR A 227 2.72 -27.72 0.40
C THR A 227 3.43 -26.73 1.30
N LEU A 228 2.97 -25.48 1.33
CA LEU A 228 3.50 -24.44 2.20
C LEU A 228 2.44 -24.04 3.23
N ARG A 229 2.77 -24.16 4.52
CA ARG A 229 2.03 -23.49 5.60
C ARG A 229 2.37 -21.99 5.60
N LEU A 230 1.36 -21.14 5.61
CA LEU A 230 1.47 -19.69 5.61
C LEU A 230 1.55 -19.15 7.04
N SER A 231 2.27 -18.04 7.21
CA SER A 231 2.46 -17.40 8.51
C SER A 231 1.20 -16.66 8.99
N ASP A 232 0.94 -16.70 10.30
CA ASP A 232 -0.13 -15.92 10.93
C ASP A 232 0.14 -14.41 10.93
N ASN A 233 1.38 -14.01 10.66
CA ASN A 233 1.80 -12.61 10.63
C ASN A 233 1.52 -11.92 9.29
N VAL A 234 0.96 -12.65 8.32
CA VAL A 234 0.77 -12.19 6.95
C VAL A 234 -0.67 -12.43 6.54
N MET A 235 -1.32 -11.38 6.02
CA MET A 235 -2.70 -11.44 5.54
C MET A 235 -2.75 -11.68 4.04
N TYR A 236 -3.55 -12.66 3.65
CA TYR A 236 -3.91 -12.95 2.26
C TYR A 236 -5.42 -12.74 2.11
N PHE A 237 -5.81 -11.66 1.43
CA PHE A 237 -7.21 -11.26 1.24
C PHE A 237 -7.91 -12.00 0.09
N ALA A 238 -7.12 -12.45 -0.90
CA ALA A 238 -7.53 -13.35 -1.96
C ALA A 238 -6.57 -14.54 -2.03
N SER A 239 -6.88 -15.54 -2.88
CA SER A 239 -5.93 -16.60 -3.19
C SER A 239 -4.66 -15.99 -3.77
N PRO A 240 -3.48 -16.17 -3.15
CA PRO A 240 -2.26 -15.59 -3.67
C PRO A 240 -1.88 -16.24 -5.01
N VAL A 241 -1.30 -15.43 -5.90
CA VAL A 241 -0.72 -15.90 -7.16
C VAL A 241 0.68 -16.44 -6.86
N ILE A 242 0.96 -17.67 -7.28
CA ILE A 242 2.28 -18.27 -7.10
C ILE A 242 3.12 -17.93 -8.31
N ALA A 243 4.30 -17.34 -8.10
CA ALA A 243 5.24 -17.05 -9.17
C ALA A 243 6.60 -17.69 -8.91
N ARG A 244 7.22 -18.18 -9.98
CA ARG A 244 8.61 -18.63 -10.01
C ARG A 244 9.54 -17.51 -10.47
N TRP A 245 10.71 -17.44 -9.86
CA TRP A 245 11.78 -16.57 -10.30
C TRP A 245 12.43 -17.14 -11.56
N ASP A 246 12.56 -16.32 -12.60
CA ASP A 246 13.36 -16.58 -13.79
C ASP A 246 14.71 -15.85 -13.68
N PRO A 247 15.81 -16.57 -13.41
CA PRO A 247 17.13 -15.96 -13.28
C PRO A 247 17.65 -15.32 -14.58
N ALA A 248 17.23 -15.82 -15.74
CA ALA A 248 17.71 -15.33 -17.03
C ALA A 248 17.06 -13.99 -17.38
N GLY A 249 15.75 -13.89 -17.17
CA GLY A 249 14.98 -12.65 -17.36
C GLY A 249 15.01 -11.69 -16.18
N GLN A 250 15.49 -12.11 -15.01
CA GLN A 250 15.39 -11.38 -13.73
C GLN A 250 13.97 -10.91 -13.42
N GLN A 251 13.01 -11.83 -13.56
CA GLN A 251 11.58 -11.53 -13.48
C GLN A 251 10.81 -12.66 -12.81
N TRP A 252 9.64 -12.32 -12.26
CA TRP A 252 8.68 -13.31 -11.77
C TRP A 252 7.79 -13.79 -12.90
N ARG A 253 7.54 -15.10 -12.96
CA ARG A 253 6.67 -15.73 -13.95
C ARG A 253 5.70 -16.72 -13.31
N THR A 254 4.53 -16.90 -13.90
CA THR A 254 3.47 -17.80 -13.40
C THR A 254 3.37 -19.13 -14.15
N ASP A 255 4.22 -19.33 -15.16
CA ASP A 255 4.32 -20.57 -15.92
C ASP A 255 4.99 -21.70 -15.14
N ASP A 256 4.81 -22.94 -15.61
CA ASP A 256 5.35 -24.18 -15.02
C ASP A 256 4.88 -24.50 -13.59
N ILE A 257 3.84 -23.80 -13.12
CA ILE A 257 3.14 -24.05 -11.87
C ILE A 257 1.70 -24.48 -12.18
N SER A 258 1.23 -25.54 -11.54
CA SER A 258 -0.10 -26.12 -11.80
C SER A 258 -0.74 -26.66 -10.53
N ASN A 259 -2.02 -27.05 -10.62
CA ASN A 259 -2.78 -27.69 -9.54
C ASN A 259 -2.74 -26.91 -8.21
N ILE A 260 -2.88 -25.59 -8.28
CA ILE A 260 -2.85 -24.73 -7.10
C ILE A 260 -4.14 -24.94 -6.30
N THR A 261 -3.98 -25.27 -5.02
CA THR A 261 -5.07 -25.41 -4.04
C THR A 261 -4.73 -24.55 -2.84
N TYR A 262 -5.56 -23.54 -2.56
CA TYR A 262 -5.40 -22.67 -1.41
C TYR A 262 -6.51 -22.96 -0.39
N GLU A 263 -6.10 -23.39 0.80
CA GLU A 263 -6.98 -23.66 1.92
C GLU A 263 -6.86 -22.51 2.93
N LYS A 264 -7.79 -21.55 2.87
CA LYS A 264 -7.79 -20.33 3.70
C LYS A 264 -7.84 -20.64 5.19
N GLU A 265 -8.67 -21.61 5.60
CA GLU A 265 -8.84 -22.00 7.01
C GLU A 265 -7.59 -22.67 7.57
N GLU A 266 -7.00 -23.59 6.80
CA GLU A 266 -5.75 -24.27 7.13
C GLU A 266 -4.51 -23.43 6.83
N LYS A 267 -4.65 -22.19 6.34
CA LYS A 267 -3.53 -21.31 5.95
C LYS A 267 -2.45 -22.08 5.19
N SER A 268 -2.85 -22.91 4.24
CA SER A 268 -1.92 -23.74 3.48
C SER A 268 -2.18 -23.63 2.00
N ILE A 269 -1.10 -23.61 1.23
CA ILE A 269 -1.16 -23.61 -0.22
C ILE A 269 -0.38 -24.80 -0.77
N THR A 270 -1.02 -25.57 -1.64
CA THR A 270 -0.44 -26.74 -2.31
C THR A 270 -0.41 -26.52 -3.81
N PHE A 271 0.71 -26.84 -4.45
CA PHE A 271 0.89 -26.64 -5.89
C PHE A 271 1.90 -27.62 -6.46
N LYS A 272 1.91 -27.75 -7.78
CA LYS A 272 2.80 -28.65 -8.52
C LYS A 272 3.75 -27.89 -9.41
N MET A 273 5.01 -28.32 -9.45
CA MET A 273 6.07 -27.77 -10.28
C MET A 273 6.79 -28.87 -11.08
N GLY A 274 7.20 -28.56 -12.31
CA GLY A 274 7.94 -29.50 -13.18
C GLY A 274 9.43 -29.64 -12.81
N THR A 275 9.99 -28.62 -12.17
CA THR A 275 11.35 -28.58 -11.63
C THR A 275 11.35 -27.75 -10.34
N PHE A 276 12.50 -27.68 -9.67
CA PHE A 276 12.73 -26.92 -8.46
C PHE A 276 12.94 -25.44 -8.78
N TYR A 277 12.18 -24.57 -8.11
CA TYR A 277 12.17 -23.13 -8.37
C TYR A 277 12.32 -22.33 -7.08
N THR A 278 12.78 -21.09 -7.22
CA THR A 278 12.53 -20.05 -6.22
C THR A 278 11.14 -19.49 -6.44
N ILE A 279 10.32 -19.46 -5.39
CA ILE A 279 8.89 -19.13 -5.45
C ILE A 279 8.57 -17.94 -4.54
N ALA A 280 7.67 -17.07 -4.99
CA ALA A 280 7.00 -16.07 -4.17
C ALA A 280 5.48 -16.22 -4.24
N LEU A 281 4.82 -15.81 -3.16
CA LEU A 281 3.36 -15.65 -3.12
C LEU A 281 3.06 -14.18 -3.36
N LEU A 282 2.28 -13.89 -4.39
CA LEU A 282 1.98 -12.54 -4.83
C LEU A 282 0.52 -12.20 -4.52
N GLN A 283 0.28 -10.95 -4.15
CA GLN A 283 -1.06 -10.40 -3.97
C GLN A 283 -1.17 -9.11 -4.79
N ASP A 284 -2.38 -8.82 -5.28
CA ASP A 284 -2.66 -7.53 -5.91
C ASP A 284 -2.36 -6.41 -4.89
N ALA A 285 -1.47 -5.49 -5.27
CA ALA A 285 -1.06 -4.35 -4.47
C ALA A 285 -2.24 -3.42 -4.18
N HIS A 286 -3.28 -3.47 -5.01
CA HIS A 286 -4.47 -2.62 -4.97
C HIS A 286 -5.68 -3.32 -4.38
N ILE A 287 -5.54 -4.52 -3.81
CA ILE A 287 -6.68 -5.31 -3.29
C ILE A 287 -7.53 -4.57 -2.24
N ASN A 288 -6.96 -3.60 -1.53
CA ASN A 288 -7.63 -2.78 -0.52
C ASN A 288 -8.06 -1.40 -1.05
N MET A 289 -7.94 -1.16 -2.35
CA MET A 289 -8.28 0.09 -3.03
C MET A 289 -9.28 -0.20 -4.17
N PRO A 290 -10.28 0.67 -4.41
CA PRO A 290 -10.59 1.90 -3.67
C PRO A 290 -11.07 1.66 -2.23
N TYR A 291 -10.85 2.67 -1.37
CA TYR A 291 -11.36 2.72 -0.01
C TYR A 291 -12.87 2.93 -0.03
N GLN A 292 -13.59 2.18 0.80
CA GLN A 292 -15.04 2.35 1.00
C GLN A 292 -15.34 3.56 1.90
N GLY A 293 -14.41 3.90 2.78
CA GLY A 293 -14.53 4.98 3.76
C GLY A 293 -13.18 5.39 4.32
N TRP A 294 -13.09 6.62 4.79
CA TRP A 294 -11.97 7.08 5.60
C TRP A 294 -12.43 8.22 6.48
N GLU A 295 -11.84 8.31 7.67
CA GLU A 295 -12.11 9.37 8.65
C GLU A 295 -10.82 9.73 9.38
N LEU A 296 -10.58 11.01 9.58
CA LEU A 296 -9.51 11.55 10.40
C LEU A 296 -10.17 12.37 11.49
N GLN A 297 -10.01 11.98 12.75
CA GLN A 297 -10.65 12.67 13.88
C GLN A 297 -9.61 13.04 14.95
N PRO A 298 -9.66 14.27 15.50
CA PRO A 298 -8.82 14.63 16.63
C PRO A 298 -9.27 13.87 17.88
N THR A 299 -8.31 13.36 18.64
CA THR A 299 -8.52 12.77 19.96
C THR A 299 -7.89 13.60 21.07
N GLY A 300 -7.05 14.58 20.71
CA GLY A 300 -6.38 15.54 21.58
C GLY A 300 -5.75 16.65 20.74
N THR A 301 -4.97 17.55 21.37
CA THR A 301 -4.33 18.66 20.63
C THR A 301 -3.29 18.16 19.62
N ASP A 302 -2.46 17.21 20.02
CA ASP A 302 -1.44 16.57 19.16
C ASP A 302 -1.73 15.09 18.96
N GLU A 303 -3.01 14.71 19.01
CA GLU A 303 -3.46 13.32 18.89
C GLU A 303 -4.64 13.22 17.93
N ALA A 304 -4.60 12.23 17.04
CA ALA A 304 -5.68 11.95 16.11
C ALA A 304 -5.81 10.46 15.83
N LEU A 305 -6.96 10.06 15.30
CA LEU A 305 -7.20 8.71 14.79
C LEU A 305 -7.53 8.81 13.31
N LEU A 306 -6.74 8.12 12.49
CA LEU A 306 -7.03 7.88 11.08
C LEU A 306 -7.63 6.48 10.93
N ILE A 307 -8.84 6.41 10.38
CA ILE A 307 -9.56 5.19 10.07
C ILE A 307 -9.63 5.07 8.56
N VAL A 308 -9.19 3.94 8.01
CA VAL A 308 -9.31 3.60 6.59
C VAL A 308 -10.12 2.32 6.46
N THR A 309 -11.27 2.42 5.81
CA THR A 309 -12.19 1.31 5.57
C THR A 309 -12.03 0.84 4.13
N THR A 310 -11.57 -0.39 3.96
CA THR A 310 -11.37 -1.07 2.67
C THR A 310 -12.44 -2.13 2.47
N VAL A 311 -12.46 -2.77 1.30
CA VAL A 311 -13.36 -3.90 1.01
C VAL A 311 -13.17 -5.07 1.98
N PHE A 312 -11.95 -5.29 2.49
CA PHE A 312 -11.62 -6.45 3.30
C PHE A 312 -11.27 -6.15 4.76
N ALA A 313 -10.90 -4.90 5.06
CA ALA A 313 -10.35 -4.55 6.36
C ALA A 313 -10.72 -3.14 6.80
N VAL A 314 -10.82 -2.94 8.11
CA VAL A 314 -10.82 -1.62 8.74
C VAL A 314 -9.50 -1.43 9.47
N ILE A 315 -8.73 -0.43 9.06
CA ILE A 315 -7.41 -0.12 9.62
C ILE A 315 -7.53 1.14 10.47
N GLN A 316 -7.11 1.05 11.73
CA GLN A 316 -7.10 2.19 12.65
C GLN A 316 -5.66 2.56 13.02
N ILE A 317 -5.29 3.80 12.74
CA ILE A 317 -3.94 4.35 12.98
C ILE A 317 -4.07 5.53 13.93
N GLN A 318 -3.55 5.37 15.14
CA GLN A 318 -3.46 6.46 16.11
C GLN A 318 -2.21 7.29 15.84
N ILE A 319 -2.34 8.59 15.94
CA ILE A 319 -1.29 9.59 15.72
C ILE A 319 -1.07 10.32 17.04
N LYS A 320 0.20 10.50 17.42
CA LYS A 320 0.56 11.26 18.62
C LYS A 320 1.93 11.92 18.45
N GLY A 321 1.96 13.25 18.52
CA GLY A 321 3.20 14.01 18.34
C GLY A 321 3.88 13.64 17.02
N ASN A 322 5.14 13.22 17.06
CA ASN A 322 5.92 12.85 15.87
C ASN A 322 5.83 11.37 15.47
N GLN A 323 4.88 10.61 16.00
CA GLN A 323 4.76 9.18 15.77
C GLN A 323 3.32 8.75 15.47
N CYS A 324 3.20 7.54 14.93
CA CYS A 324 1.94 6.85 14.71
C CYS A 324 2.02 5.41 15.21
N MET A 325 0.86 4.83 15.47
CA MET A 325 0.72 3.49 15.98
C MET A 325 -0.45 2.81 15.27
N LEU A 326 -0.24 1.58 14.82
CA LEU A 326 -1.35 0.74 14.39
C LEU A 326 -2.15 0.32 15.62
N SER A 327 -3.39 0.78 15.74
CA SER A 327 -4.28 0.49 16.87
C SER A 327 -5.04 -0.81 16.68
N SER A 328 -5.53 -1.07 15.48
CA SER A 328 -6.18 -2.32 15.13
C SER A 328 -6.27 -2.51 13.62
N VAL A 329 -6.34 -3.76 13.20
CA VAL A 329 -6.75 -4.17 11.85
C VAL A 329 -7.87 -5.18 12.04
N VAL A 330 -9.08 -4.83 11.62
CA VAL A 330 -10.26 -5.69 11.75
C VAL A 330 -10.58 -6.28 10.38
N VAL A 331 -10.60 -7.61 10.29
CA VAL A 331 -10.96 -8.39 9.10
C VAL A 331 -12.06 -9.36 9.49
N GLU A 332 -13.19 -9.36 8.79
CA GLU A 332 -14.34 -10.25 9.09
C GLU A 332 -14.71 -10.24 10.59
N GLU A 333 -14.81 -9.04 11.19
CA GLU A 333 -15.12 -8.80 12.61
C GLU A 333 -14.07 -9.28 13.62
N LYS A 334 -12.89 -9.73 13.17
CA LYS A 334 -11.80 -10.18 14.04
C LYS A 334 -10.61 -9.24 13.96
N GLU A 335 -10.06 -8.89 15.12
CA GLU A 335 -8.78 -8.21 15.19
C GLU A 335 -7.66 -9.18 14.79
N VAL A 336 -6.84 -8.74 13.84
CA VAL A 336 -5.68 -9.49 13.34
C VAL A 336 -4.39 -8.70 13.58
N LEU A 337 -3.24 -9.33 13.31
CA LEU A 337 -1.93 -8.68 13.32
C LEU A 337 -1.51 -8.09 14.69
N SER A 338 -1.92 -8.73 15.79
CA SER A 338 -1.56 -8.34 17.16
C SER A 338 -0.04 -8.20 17.41
N HIS A 339 0.80 -8.87 16.61
CA HIS A 339 2.25 -8.80 16.70
C HIS A 339 2.84 -7.43 16.28
N ILE A 340 2.10 -6.61 15.52
CA ILE A 340 2.53 -5.25 15.10
C ILE A 340 1.70 -4.14 15.74
N THR A 341 0.50 -4.44 16.21
CA THR A 341 -0.38 -3.50 16.92
C THR A 341 0.27 -2.96 18.20
N GLY A 342 -0.03 -1.71 18.57
CA GLY A 342 0.39 -1.12 19.85
C GLY A 342 1.81 -0.53 19.87
N LYS A 343 2.52 -0.53 18.74
CA LYS A 343 3.90 -0.01 18.63
C LYS A 343 3.93 1.37 18.00
N TRP A 344 4.49 2.34 18.73
CA TRP A 344 4.74 3.69 18.23
C TRP A 344 5.97 3.71 17.31
N ILE A 345 5.74 4.09 16.05
CA ILE A 345 6.72 4.08 14.97
C ILE A 345 6.55 5.30 14.06
N SER A 346 7.52 5.56 13.18
CA SER A 346 7.38 6.60 12.16
C SER A 346 6.37 6.20 11.08
N PRO A 347 5.74 7.16 10.38
CA PRO A 347 4.83 6.87 9.26
C PRO A 347 5.46 6.00 8.17
N LEU A 348 6.74 6.22 7.87
CA LEU A 348 7.50 5.41 6.92
C LEU A 348 7.61 3.95 7.36
N ASN A 349 7.96 3.72 8.63
CA ASN A 349 8.07 2.36 9.17
C ASN A 349 6.70 1.68 9.24
N LEU A 350 5.63 2.43 9.55
CA LEU A 350 4.26 1.89 9.52
C LEU A 350 3.90 1.37 8.14
N ARG A 351 4.20 2.14 7.08
CA ARG A 351 3.99 1.73 5.69
C ARG A 351 4.71 0.42 5.37
N GLU A 352 5.98 0.30 5.75
CA GLU A 352 6.74 -0.93 5.51
C GLU A 352 6.17 -2.14 6.26
N VAL A 353 5.83 -1.97 7.54
CA VAL A 353 5.33 -3.05 8.39
C VAL A 353 3.96 -3.54 7.91
N LEU A 354 3.06 -2.63 7.56
CA LEU A 354 1.74 -2.98 7.01
C LEU A 354 1.86 -3.69 5.66
N LYS A 355 2.70 -3.19 4.75
CA LYS A 355 2.98 -3.86 3.46
C LYS A 355 3.55 -5.27 3.66
N LYS A 356 4.50 -5.45 4.59
CA LYS A 356 5.09 -6.77 4.92
C LYS A 356 4.06 -7.73 5.52
N ALA A 357 3.10 -7.21 6.28
CA ALA A 357 1.98 -7.97 6.83
C ALA A 357 0.89 -8.29 5.79
N GLY A 358 1.07 -7.91 4.51
CA GLY A 358 0.09 -8.14 3.44
C GLY A 358 -1.06 -7.13 3.40
N VAL A 359 -1.02 -6.09 4.24
CA VAL A 359 -2.03 -5.04 4.31
C VAL A 359 -1.52 -3.77 3.62
N ASN A 360 -1.71 -3.69 2.31
CA ASN A 360 -1.34 -2.49 1.56
C ASN A 360 -2.51 -1.51 1.46
N ILE A 361 -2.36 -0.31 2.04
CA ILE A 361 -3.26 0.85 1.87
C ILE A 361 -2.50 2.06 1.32
N PHE A 362 -1.39 1.82 0.62
CA PHE A 362 -0.48 2.87 0.17
C PHE A 362 -0.28 2.74 -1.34
N PRO A 363 -1.03 3.51 -2.16
CA PRO A 363 -0.88 3.47 -3.60
C PRO A 363 0.54 3.88 -4.02
N GLY A 364 1.02 3.24 -5.09
CA GLY A 364 2.21 3.65 -5.82
C GLY A 364 1.92 4.76 -6.84
N GLU A 365 2.95 5.19 -7.56
CA GLU A 365 2.84 6.26 -8.56
C GLU A 365 1.90 5.89 -9.72
N CYS A 366 2.02 4.65 -10.21
CA CYS A 366 1.22 4.12 -11.32
C CYS A 366 -0.09 3.46 -10.86
N SER A 367 -0.43 3.46 -9.57
CA SER A 367 -1.60 2.71 -9.07
C SER A 367 -2.93 3.11 -9.71
N TYR A 368 -3.03 4.33 -10.25
CA TYR A 368 -4.21 4.80 -10.96
C TYR A 368 -4.46 4.09 -12.30
N THR A 369 -3.48 3.40 -12.87
CA THR A 369 -3.66 2.66 -14.14
C THR A 369 -4.38 1.33 -13.94
N TYR A 370 -4.34 0.78 -12.72
CA TYR A 370 -4.96 -0.50 -12.36
C TYR A 370 -6.36 -0.36 -11.77
N LEU A 371 -6.77 0.87 -11.46
CA LEU A 371 -8.06 1.16 -10.81
C LEU A 371 -8.83 2.18 -11.64
N SER A 372 -10.14 1.95 -11.82
CA SER A 372 -11.03 2.92 -12.46
C SER A 372 -11.40 4.03 -11.47
N LEU A 373 -10.50 5.01 -11.30
CA LEU A 373 -10.65 6.14 -10.38
C LEU A 373 -10.73 7.48 -11.10
N ASN A 374 -11.33 8.46 -10.43
CA ASN A 374 -11.26 9.85 -10.85
C ASN A 374 -9.94 10.47 -10.33
N LYS A 375 -8.88 10.37 -11.14
CA LYS A 375 -7.53 10.84 -10.77
C LYS A 375 -7.56 12.33 -10.44
N LYS A 376 -7.32 12.67 -9.18
CA LYS A 376 -7.25 14.07 -8.75
C LYS A 376 -5.93 14.72 -9.17
N ALA A 377 -6.00 16.02 -9.45
CA ALA A 377 -4.82 16.83 -9.71
C ALA A 377 -3.89 16.81 -8.49
N LEU A 378 -2.64 16.39 -8.69
CA LEU A 378 -1.67 16.19 -7.61
C LEU A 378 -1.48 17.44 -6.74
N ILE A 379 -1.51 18.61 -7.35
CA ILE A 379 -1.34 19.89 -6.66
C ILE A 379 -2.56 20.20 -5.77
N ALA A 380 -3.78 19.99 -6.27
CA ALA A 380 -5.00 20.21 -5.51
C ALA A 380 -5.07 19.25 -4.32
N GLU A 381 -4.77 17.97 -4.54
CA GLU A 381 -4.71 16.94 -3.51
C GLU A 381 -3.64 17.24 -2.45
N ALA A 382 -2.41 17.55 -2.85
CA ALA A 382 -1.32 17.85 -1.91
C ALA A 382 -1.62 19.08 -1.05
N LYS A 383 -2.15 20.15 -1.65
CA LYS A 383 -2.57 21.36 -0.90
C LYS A 383 -3.74 21.07 0.03
N ALA A 384 -4.70 20.23 -0.37
CA ALA A 384 -5.79 19.81 0.50
C ALA A 384 -5.23 19.11 1.74
N TYR A 385 -4.32 18.16 1.58
CA TYR A 385 -3.69 17.46 2.70
C TYR A 385 -2.89 18.38 3.63
N GLN A 386 -2.18 19.38 3.09
CA GLN A 386 -1.48 20.37 3.93
C GLN A 386 -2.47 21.12 4.84
N GLN A 387 -3.60 21.54 4.29
CA GLN A 387 -4.63 22.24 5.05
C GLN A 387 -5.35 21.31 6.04
N MET A 388 -5.69 20.09 5.63
CA MET A 388 -6.29 19.08 6.50
C MET A 388 -5.38 18.78 7.69
N ALA A 389 -4.08 18.60 7.45
CA ALA A 389 -3.10 18.34 8.50
C ALA A 389 -2.95 19.51 9.47
N LEU A 390 -2.93 20.76 8.97
CA LEU A 390 -2.90 21.97 9.80
C LEU A 390 -4.10 22.04 10.75
N LEU A 391 -5.28 21.62 10.28
CA LEU A 391 -6.55 21.70 10.99
C LEU A 391 -6.87 20.45 11.83
N ALA A 392 -6.08 19.39 11.73
CA ALA A 392 -6.39 18.07 12.28
C ALA A 392 -6.46 18.00 13.82
N SER A 393 -6.01 19.04 14.54
CA SER A 393 -6.09 19.12 16.01
C SER A 393 -7.48 19.53 16.52
N ALA A 394 -8.31 20.13 15.67
CA ALA A 394 -9.62 20.65 16.04
C ALA A 394 -10.74 20.30 15.06
N PHE A 395 -10.43 19.74 13.89
CA PHE A 395 -11.40 19.39 12.86
C PHE A 395 -11.30 17.92 12.49
N ALA A 396 -12.45 17.27 12.43
CA ALA A 396 -12.58 15.96 11.84
C ALA A 396 -12.81 16.08 10.32
N PHE A 397 -12.27 15.14 9.57
CA PHE A 397 -12.40 15.02 8.13
C PHE A 397 -12.92 13.63 7.76
N GLY A 398 -13.68 13.53 6.68
CA GLY A 398 -14.15 12.22 6.21
C GLY A 398 -14.49 12.17 4.73
N ARG A 399 -14.62 10.93 4.22
CA ARG A 399 -14.99 10.64 2.85
C ARG A 399 -16.34 11.27 2.48
N SER A 400 -16.40 11.91 1.33
CA SER A 400 -17.65 12.32 0.69
C SER A 400 -17.93 11.50 -0.56
N LYS A 401 -19.18 11.06 -0.76
CA LYS A 401 -19.57 10.35 -2.00
C LYS A 401 -19.43 11.24 -3.24
N TRP A 402 -19.58 12.55 -3.06
CA TRP A 402 -19.53 13.56 -4.11
C TRP A 402 -18.13 13.81 -4.66
N ASN A 403 -17.10 13.35 -3.96
CA ASN A 403 -15.74 13.45 -4.44
C ASN A 403 -15.54 12.75 -5.80
N LEU A 404 -16.28 11.67 -6.05
CA LEU A 404 -16.22 10.96 -7.33
C LEU A 404 -16.78 11.80 -8.48
N GLU A 405 -17.83 12.59 -8.22
CA GLU A 405 -18.54 13.44 -9.17
C GLU A 405 -17.81 14.77 -9.45
N ALA A 406 -17.00 15.26 -8.50
CA ALA A 406 -16.35 16.57 -8.54
C ALA A 406 -15.20 16.74 -9.58
N GLY A 407 -15.05 15.84 -10.55
CA GLY A 407 -14.02 15.91 -11.58
C GLY A 407 -12.58 15.73 -11.07
N GLN A 408 -11.58 16.03 -11.90
CA GLN A 408 -10.16 15.80 -11.58
C GLN A 408 -9.50 16.97 -10.83
N GLU A 409 -9.92 18.20 -11.11
CA GLU A 409 -9.27 19.42 -10.58
C GLU A 409 -9.68 19.79 -9.15
N GLN A 410 -10.69 19.09 -8.61
CA GLN A 410 -11.31 19.46 -7.34
C GLN A 410 -11.48 18.24 -6.44
N VAL A 411 -11.40 18.48 -5.13
CA VAL A 411 -11.67 17.49 -4.10
C VAL A 411 -12.85 17.92 -3.26
N VAL A 412 -13.69 16.96 -2.89
CA VAL A 412 -14.82 17.17 -1.99
C VAL A 412 -14.69 16.23 -0.80
N PHE A 413 -14.83 16.77 0.40
CA PHE A 413 -14.73 15.99 1.63
C PHE A 413 -15.60 16.58 2.73
N LYS A 414 -15.93 15.74 3.71
CA LYS A 414 -16.69 16.14 4.90
C LYS A 414 -15.75 16.81 5.90
N VAL A 415 -16.23 17.86 6.56
CA VAL A 415 -15.53 18.52 7.67
C VAL A 415 -16.51 18.76 8.81
N SER A 416 -16.04 18.58 10.04
CA SER A 416 -16.77 18.93 11.25
C SER A 416 -15.82 19.49 12.31
N GLU A 417 -16.22 20.55 13.00
CA GLU A 417 -15.48 21.02 14.18
C GLU A 417 -15.60 19.95 15.28
N HIS A 418 -14.45 19.53 15.82
CA HIS A 418 -14.37 18.41 16.74
C HIS A 418 -13.38 18.69 17.87
N LEU A 419 -13.91 19.12 19.01
CA LEU A 419 -13.11 19.51 20.18
C LEU A 419 -13.01 18.41 21.25
N LYS A 420 -13.90 17.41 21.21
CA LYS A 420 -14.01 16.32 22.19
C LYS A 420 -13.56 15.01 21.55
N ALA A 421 -13.29 13.98 22.35
CA ALA A 421 -12.86 12.65 21.86
C ALA A 421 -14.03 11.69 21.56
N GLU A 422 -15.26 12.20 21.43
CA GLU A 422 -16.45 11.38 21.13
C GLU A 422 -16.62 11.20 19.62
N SER A 423 -17.44 10.28 19.12
CA SER A 423 -17.69 10.19 17.67
C SER A 423 -18.42 11.44 17.15
N VAL A 424 -18.02 11.96 15.99
CA VAL A 424 -18.76 13.03 15.28
C VAL A 424 -20.17 12.53 14.96
N LYS A 425 -21.20 13.33 15.25
CA LYS A 425 -22.58 12.96 14.88
C LYS A 425 -22.77 13.22 13.39
N ASP A 426 -23.54 12.36 12.73
CA ASP A 426 -23.79 12.49 11.28
C ASP A 426 -24.33 13.86 10.85
N LYS A 427 -25.03 14.56 11.74
CA LYS A 427 -25.61 15.88 11.48
C LYS A 427 -24.60 17.03 11.53
N ASP A 428 -23.42 16.80 12.06
CA ASP A 428 -22.41 17.83 12.28
C ASP A 428 -21.42 17.95 11.10
N TRP A 429 -21.57 17.09 10.07
CA TRP A 429 -20.76 17.12 8.87
C TRP A 429 -21.26 18.16 7.87
N SER A 430 -20.36 19.01 7.41
CA SER A 430 -20.55 19.90 6.27
C SER A 430 -19.63 19.50 5.12
N LEU A 431 -20.06 19.78 3.88
CA LEU A 431 -19.28 19.45 2.69
C LEU A 431 -18.48 20.65 2.22
N TYR A 432 -17.21 20.40 1.90
CA TYR A 432 -16.30 21.42 1.40
C TYR A 432 -15.70 20.97 0.08
N LEU A 433 -15.57 21.93 -0.84
CA LEU A 433 -14.97 21.75 -2.15
C LEU A 433 -13.70 22.59 -2.22
N PHE A 434 -12.61 21.99 -2.70
CA PHE A 434 -11.33 22.67 -2.85
C PHE A 434 -10.64 22.29 -4.17
N ASN A 435 -10.16 23.27 -4.91
CA ASN A 435 -9.50 23.07 -6.21
C ASN A 435 -8.00 23.43 -6.21
N GLY A 436 -7.39 23.58 -5.03
CA GLY A 436 -5.99 24.02 -4.88
C GLY A 436 -5.80 25.54 -4.80
N GLN A 437 -6.81 26.33 -5.13
CA GLN A 437 -6.78 27.80 -5.09
C GLN A 437 -8.01 28.44 -4.44
N LYS A 438 -9.15 27.74 -4.47
CA LYS A 438 -10.45 28.18 -3.97
C LYS A 438 -11.05 27.08 -3.12
N ALA A 439 -11.44 27.44 -1.89
CA ALA A 439 -12.21 26.63 -0.96
C ALA A 439 -13.60 27.24 -0.83
N GLN A 440 -14.63 26.39 -0.79
CA GLN A 440 -16.02 26.81 -0.57
C GLN A 440 -16.79 25.73 0.20
N LYS A 441 -17.72 26.15 1.05
CA LYS A 441 -18.71 25.27 1.69
C LYS A 441 -19.87 25.05 0.75
N LEU A 442 -20.24 23.78 0.54
CA LEU A 442 -21.32 23.41 -0.37
C LEU A 442 -22.68 23.44 0.34
N LYS A 443 -23.71 23.86 -0.39
CA LYS A 443 -25.12 23.80 0.06
C LYS A 443 -25.67 22.38 0.13
N ILE A 444 -25.09 21.46 -0.63
CA ILE A 444 -25.52 20.06 -0.68
C ILE A 444 -25.07 19.28 0.57
N THR A 445 -25.71 18.13 0.78
CA THR A 445 -25.38 17.17 1.84
C THR A 445 -25.10 15.80 1.25
N GLU A 446 -24.63 14.85 2.06
CA GLU A 446 -24.49 13.44 1.63
C GLU A 446 -25.82 12.79 1.23
N THR A 447 -26.96 13.37 1.61
CA THR A 447 -28.30 12.88 1.24
C THR A 447 -28.89 13.54 0.00
N SER A 448 -28.23 14.54 -0.58
CA SER A 448 -28.72 15.21 -1.79
C SER A 448 -28.81 14.25 -2.99
N GLU A 449 -29.75 14.53 -3.91
CA GLU A 449 -30.02 13.68 -5.07
C GLU A 449 -28.98 13.82 -6.18
N ALA A 450 -28.44 15.02 -6.36
CA ALA A 450 -27.46 15.35 -7.40
C ALA A 450 -26.31 16.18 -6.85
N PHE A 451 -25.15 16.08 -7.51
CA PHE A 451 -24.00 16.91 -7.21
C PHE A 451 -24.27 18.36 -7.64
N SER A 452 -23.87 19.31 -6.80
CA SER A 452 -23.95 20.74 -7.09
C SER A 452 -22.80 21.47 -6.40
N GLU A 453 -22.18 22.39 -7.15
CA GLU A 453 -21.10 23.27 -6.68
C GLU A 453 -21.63 24.57 -6.05
N GLU A 454 -22.94 24.67 -5.81
CA GLU A 454 -23.55 25.83 -5.18
C GLU A 454 -23.01 26.05 -3.77
N ILE A 455 -22.57 27.28 -3.52
CA ILE A 455 -22.08 27.74 -2.22
C ILE A 455 -23.26 27.82 -1.24
N GLU A 456 -23.03 27.45 0.02
CA GLU A 456 -24.02 27.61 1.08
C GLU A 456 -24.50 29.07 1.19
N GLU A 457 -25.78 29.26 1.52
CA GLU A 457 -26.33 30.59 1.79
C GLU A 457 -25.57 31.23 2.97
N ASP A 458 -25.20 32.51 2.81
CA ASP A 458 -24.36 33.27 3.76
C ASP A 458 -22.89 32.81 3.88
N SER A 459 -22.38 32.01 2.94
CA SER A 459 -20.97 31.66 2.82
C SER A 459 -20.30 32.34 1.63
N GLU A 460 -19.01 32.63 1.76
CA GLU A 460 -18.15 33.10 0.66
C GLU A 460 -17.12 32.02 0.28
N PHE A 461 -16.30 32.31 -0.73
CA PHE A 461 -15.16 31.46 -1.08
C PHE A 461 -13.86 32.06 -0.56
N HIS A 462 -12.90 31.20 -0.23
CA HIS A 462 -11.60 31.62 0.30
C HIS A 462 -10.46 30.96 -0.48
N SER A 463 -9.24 31.50 -0.34
CA SER A 463 -8.06 30.95 -1.02
C SER A 463 -7.58 29.62 -0.43
N THR A 464 -7.97 29.31 0.80
CA THR A 464 -7.53 28.13 1.54
C THR A 464 -8.65 27.57 2.40
N ILE A 465 -8.58 26.28 2.73
CA ILE A 465 -9.51 25.63 3.66
C ILE A 465 -9.39 26.23 5.08
N TYR A 466 -8.19 26.62 5.54
CA TYR A 466 -8.02 27.27 6.85
C TYR A 466 -8.89 28.54 6.99
N HIS A 467 -8.76 29.48 6.06
CA HIS A 467 -9.56 30.71 6.08
C HIS A 467 -11.06 30.43 5.94
N MET A 468 -11.43 29.47 5.09
CA MET A 468 -12.82 29.03 4.92
C MET A 468 -13.42 28.52 6.23
N LEU A 469 -12.70 27.68 6.98
CA LEU A 469 -13.21 27.16 8.25
C LEU A 469 -13.21 28.23 9.34
N LYS A 470 -12.21 29.12 9.36
CA LYS A 470 -12.06 30.15 10.38
C LYS A 470 -13.29 31.03 10.56
N ASP A 471 -14.04 31.29 9.50
CA ASP A 471 -15.25 32.10 9.54
C ASP A 471 -16.41 31.44 10.31
N PHE A 472 -16.41 30.10 10.39
CA PHE A 472 -17.45 29.32 11.08
C PHE A 472 -16.96 28.67 12.38
N SER A 473 -15.65 28.74 12.65
CA SER A 473 -15.01 28.03 13.75
C SER A 473 -15.21 28.73 15.09
N SER A 474 -15.32 27.95 16.16
CA SER A 474 -15.22 28.49 17.52
C SER A 474 -13.81 29.02 17.82
N LYS A 475 -13.71 29.94 18.78
CA LYS A 475 -12.41 30.48 19.23
C LYS A 475 -11.51 29.38 19.80
N GLU A 476 -12.11 28.39 20.47
CA GLU A 476 -11.40 27.24 21.04
C GLU A 476 -10.78 26.37 19.96
N ALA A 477 -11.49 26.14 18.85
CA ALA A 477 -10.96 25.40 17.71
C ALA A 477 -9.74 26.09 17.09
N ILE A 478 -9.81 27.41 16.91
CA ILE A 478 -8.69 28.19 16.36
C ILE A 478 -7.49 28.18 17.32
N GLU A 479 -7.70 28.33 18.62
CA GLU A 479 -6.62 28.25 19.61
C GLU A 479 -5.94 26.86 19.61
N LYS A 480 -6.71 25.77 19.46
CA LYS A 480 -6.16 24.42 19.28
C LYS A 480 -5.33 24.27 18.00
N VAL A 481 -5.77 24.87 16.90
CA VAL A 481 -5.01 24.85 15.63
C VAL A 481 -3.71 25.63 15.77
N GLU A 482 -3.75 26.80 16.42
CA GLU A 482 -2.57 27.65 16.63
C GLU A 482 -1.55 27.05 17.62
N THR A 483 -2.00 26.20 18.55
CA THR A 483 -1.14 25.56 19.56
C THR A 483 -0.63 24.17 19.16
N ALA A 484 -1.16 23.59 18.07
CA ALA A 484 -0.77 22.27 17.60
C ALA A 484 0.71 22.21 17.21
N SER A 485 1.35 21.09 17.54
CA SER A 485 2.75 20.85 17.23
C SER A 485 2.95 20.63 15.73
N PHE A 486 3.95 21.31 15.16
CA PHE A 486 4.34 21.10 13.77
C PHE A 486 4.75 19.65 13.46
N LEU A 487 5.23 18.91 14.48
CA LEU A 487 5.56 17.48 14.33
C LEU A 487 4.31 16.61 14.17
N PHE A 488 3.23 16.95 14.85
CA PHE A 488 1.93 16.30 14.69
C PHE A 488 1.36 16.58 13.29
N ILE A 489 1.40 17.85 12.87
CA ILE A 489 0.97 18.27 11.54
C ILE A 489 1.76 17.50 10.45
N ASP A 490 3.07 17.37 10.59
CA ASP A 490 3.92 16.62 9.66
C ASP A 490 3.52 15.14 9.57
N VAL A 491 3.28 14.47 10.70
CA VAL A 491 2.84 13.06 10.69
C VAL A 491 1.49 12.87 10.01
N VAL A 492 0.51 13.73 10.32
CA VAL A 492 -0.81 13.68 9.67
C VAL A 492 -0.65 13.88 8.17
N TYR A 493 0.14 14.87 7.76
CA TYR A 493 0.40 15.16 6.36
C TYR A 493 1.07 13.98 5.63
N GLN A 494 2.09 13.36 6.22
CA GLN A 494 2.76 12.19 5.66
C GLN A 494 1.82 11.01 5.48
N LEU A 495 0.95 10.74 6.47
CA LEU A 495 -0.02 9.64 6.38
C LEU A 495 -1.09 9.90 5.31
N LEU A 496 -1.60 11.12 5.21
CA LEU A 496 -2.54 11.52 4.17
C LEU A 496 -1.93 11.43 2.76
N LEU A 497 -0.68 11.89 2.60
CA LEU A 497 0.07 11.74 1.35
C LEU A 497 0.34 10.27 0.99
N ALA A 498 0.67 9.44 1.98
CA ALA A 498 0.99 8.04 1.75
C ALA A 498 -0.24 7.21 1.38
N THR A 499 -1.39 7.53 1.96
CA THR A 499 -2.67 6.82 1.73
C THR A 499 -3.44 7.37 0.54
N ARG A 500 -3.26 8.64 0.19
CA ARG A 500 -3.95 9.35 -0.90
C ARG A 500 -5.48 9.18 -0.86
N VAL A 501 -6.04 9.30 0.34
CA VAL A 501 -7.47 9.07 0.62
C VAL A 501 -8.43 9.88 -0.26
N LEU A 502 -8.06 11.06 -0.76
CA LEU A 502 -8.90 11.87 -1.66
C LEU A 502 -8.94 11.35 -3.10
N THR A 503 -7.93 10.61 -3.56
CA THR A 503 -7.92 10.05 -4.93
C THR A 503 -8.44 8.61 -4.95
N TYR A 504 -8.16 7.84 -3.90
CA TYR A 504 -8.42 6.40 -3.85
C TYR A 504 -9.69 6.04 -3.05
N SER A 505 -10.63 6.96 -2.85
CA SER A 505 -11.91 6.73 -2.14
C SER A 505 -13.14 7.13 -2.91
#